data_AF-A0A2P2IGH5-F1
#
_entry.id   AF-A0A2P2IGH5-F1
#
_cell.length_a   1.000
_cell.length_b   1.000
_cell.length_c   1.000
_cell.angle_alpha   90.00
_cell.angle_beta   90.00
_cell.angle_gamma   90.00
#
_symmetry.space_group_name_H-M   'P 1'
#
loop_
_entity.id
_entity.type
_entity.pdbx_description
1 polymer ?
#
loop_
_entity_poly.entity_id
_entity_poly.type
_entity_poly.pdbx_seq_one_letter_code
_entity_poly.pdbx_strand_id
1 'polypeptide(L)'
;RHWSHGTTVRVPLELLGIPNARRDSSSSSSIQNSNARAVISYVVSRFLGELLPENYDRTVEQRWGVGLSPRAPILTLAVHILNGEGEREGRALAESGEEAQGAGGKLLLGELKEPIRLQFSFSGVAKRANPQCVSWIVDETMEGAWSRRGCHTSVPVEGIGPYSSNNTFVNCTCHHLSSFTVILNDQAAEFLAEPSVAENITTYTGLVLSLVFLLVSFIAFCLLGREATNSNSIHQNITACFFMAQLLFLIALKTRHSLVQLEFPC
;
A
#
# COMPACT_ATOMS: atom_id res chain seq x y z
N ARG A 1 9.19 1.08 13.13
CA ARG A 1 10.01 0.52 12.04
C ARG A 1 9.79 -0.99 12.04
N HIS A 2 8.93 -1.49 11.17
CA HIS A 2 8.47 -2.88 11.16
C HIS A 2 8.71 -3.54 9.80
N TRP A 3 9.97 -3.89 9.53
CA TRP A 3 10.35 -4.68 8.34
C TRP A 3 11.03 -5.96 8.81
N SER A 4 10.67 -7.07 8.19
CA SER A 4 11.28 -8.38 8.42
C SER A 4 12.20 -8.73 7.25
N HIS A 5 13.32 -9.41 7.54
CA HIS A 5 14.29 -9.79 6.52
C HIS A 5 13.63 -10.59 5.38
N GLY A 6 13.67 -10.07 4.15
CA GLY A 6 13.34 -10.84 2.94
C GLY A 6 12.61 -10.07 1.84
N THR A 7 13.29 -9.17 1.13
CA THR A 7 12.80 -8.68 -0.17
C THR A 7 13.20 -9.69 -1.24
N THR A 8 12.24 -10.21 -2.02
CA THR A 8 12.55 -11.13 -3.14
C THR A 8 12.20 -10.50 -4.47
N VAL A 9 13.03 -10.76 -5.48
CA VAL A 9 12.89 -10.25 -6.85
C VAL A 9 12.89 -11.45 -7.79
N ARG A 10 11.90 -11.53 -8.66
CA ARG A 10 11.78 -12.56 -9.69
C ARG A 10 11.76 -11.87 -11.04
N VAL A 11 12.82 -12.11 -11.82
CA VAL A 11 12.96 -11.62 -13.19
C VAL A 11 12.68 -12.79 -14.15
N PRO A 12 11.72 -12.66 -15.08
CA PRO A 12 11.47 -13.69 -16.08
C PRO A 12 12.70 -14.02 -16.93
N LEU A 13 12.89 -15.30 -17.26
CA LEU A 13 14.03 -15.77 -18.06
C LEU A 13 13.98 -15.27 -19.51
N GLU A 14 12.78 -15.02 -20.05
CA GLU A 14 12.61 -14.50 -21.41
C GLU A 14 13.22 -13.10 -21.55
N LEU A 15 13.17 -12.27 -20.49
CA LEU A 15 13.85 -10.97 -20.45
C LEU A 15 15.38 -11.08 -20.51
N LEU A 16 15.93 -12.22 -20.12
CA LEU A 16 17.37 -12.48 -20.12
C LEU A 16 17.86 -13.10 -21.43
N GLY A 17 16.95 -13.34 -22.39
CA GLY A 17 17.27 -14.08 -23.62
C GLY A 17 17.60 -15.55 -23.37
N ILE A 18 17.23 -16.09 -22.20
CA ILE A 18 17.46 -17.48 -21.82
C ILE A 18 16.19 -18.27 -22.19
N PRO A 19 16.27 -19.26 -23.10
CA PRO A 19 15.10 -20.03 -23.49
C PRO A 19 14.54 -20.84 -22.31
N ASN A 20 13.22 -20.86 -22.16
CA ASN A 20 12.53 -21.62 -21.12
C ASN A 20 12.71 -23.13 -21.35
N ALA A 21 13.37 -23.84 -20.42
CA ALA A 21 13.66 -25.27 -20.54
C ALA A 21 12.46 -26.21 -20.30
N ARG A 22 11.21 -25.72 -20.33
CA ARG A 22 10.03 -26.54 -19.98
C ARG A 22 8.84 -26.35 -20.94
N ARG A 23 8.56 -27.44 -21.67
CA ARG A 23 7.45 -27.78 -22.62
C ARG A 23 7.73 -27.41 -24.09
N ASP A 24 7.77 -28.33 -25.04
CA ASP A 24 7.17 -29.68 -25.13
C ASP A 24 8.11 -30.74 -25.71
N SER A 25 7.96 -31.97 -25.20
CA SER A 25 8.58 -33.19 -25.69
C SER A 25 7.93 -33.66 -26.99
N SER A 26 8.07 -32.90 -28.09
CA SER A 26 7.84 -33.39 -29.46
C SER A 26 8.08 -32.30 -30.50
N SER A 27 9.26 -31.69 -30.53
CA SER A 27 9.79 -31.12 -31.77
C SER A 27 11.28 -30.90 -31.61
N SER A 28 12.05 -31.69 -32.36
CA SER A 28 13.45 -31.45 -32.65
C SER A 28 13.59 -30.18 -33.50
N SER A 29 13.43 -29.01 -32.89
CA SER A 29 13.92 -27.75 -33.46
C SER A 29 15.19 -27.39 -32.71
N SER A 30 16.29 -27.37 -33.46
CA SER A 30 17.63 -26.93 -33.09
C SER A 30 17.66 -26.03 -31.85
N ILE A 31 18.36 -26.50 -30.81
CA ILE A 31 18.94 -25.67 -29.76
C ILE A 31 19.76 -24.61 -30.49
N GLN A 32 19.16 -23.46 -30.81
CA GLN A 32 19.91 -22.30 -31.23
C GLN A 32 20.76 -21.94 -30.02
N ASN A 33 22.07 -22.04 -30.21
CA ASN A 33 23.08 -21.67 -29.23
C ASN A 33 23.03 -20.14 -29.08
N SER A 34 22.00 -19.63 -28.40
CA SER A 34 21.95 -18.22 -28.03
C SER A 34 22.98 -18.03 -26.93
N ASN A 35 24.16 -17.54 -27.31
CA ASN A 35 25.16 -17.00 -26.38
C ASN A 35 24.66 -15.68 -25.75
N ALA A 36 23.37 -15.60 -25.41
CA ALA A 36 22.77 -14.48 -24.72
C ALA A 36 23.26 -14.53 -23.28
N ARG A 37 24.02 -13.50 -22.89
CA ARG A 37 24.42 -13.30 -21.50
C ARG A 37 23.65 -12.09 -20.99
N ALA A 38 23.12 -12.16 -19.79
CA ALA A 38 22.46 -11.02 -19.16
C ALA A 38 23.06 -10.78 -17.77
N VAL A 39 23.22 -9.52 -17.42
CA VAL A 39 23.69 -9.08 -16.11
C VAL A 39 22.55 -8.30 -15.45
N ILE A 40 22.15 -8.75 -14.27
CA ILE A 40 21.17 -8.06 -13.43
C ILE A 40 21.95 -7.32 -12.35
N SER A 41 21.74 -6.02 -12.25
CA SER A 41 22.25 -5.19 -11.16
C SER A 41 21.09 -4.69 -10.31
N TYR A 42 21.31 -4.61 -9.00
CA TYR A 42 20.31 -4.12 -8.07
C TYR A 42 20.93 -3.28 -6.97
N VAL A 43 20.17 -2.30 -6.49
CA VAL A 43 20.54 -1.46 -5.35
C VAL A 43 19.38 -1.45 -4.37
N VAL A 44 19.66 -1.68 -3.09
CA VAL A 44 18.67 -1.63 -2.01
C VAL A 44 19.01 -0.50 -1.06
N SER A 45 18.21 0.57 -1.12
CA SER A 45 18.39 1.77 -0.32
C SER A 45 17.36 1.83 0.81
N ARG A 46 17.81 1.70 2.06
CA ARG A 46 16.91 1.65 3.23
C ARG A 46 16.38 3.00 3.67
N PHE A 47 17.16 4.06 3.50
CA PHE A 47 16.84 5.41 4.00
C PHE A 47 16.43 6.38 2.91
N LEU A 48 16.62 6.01 1.64
CA LEU A 48 16.37 6.92 0.53
C LEU A 48 14.89 7.34 0.43
N GLY A 49 13.97 6.52 0.94
CA GLY A 49 12.54 6.86 1.01
C GLY A 49 12.21 8.01 1.97
N GLU A 50 13.05 8.27 2.98
CA GLU A 50 12.90 9.41 3.90
C GLU A 50 13.49 10.71 3.30
N LEU A 51 14.29 10.61 2.25
CA LEU A 51 14.97 11.75 1.61
C LEU A 51 14.30 12.21 0.32
N LEU A 52 13.57 11.31 -0.34
CA LEU A 52 12.88 11.64 -1.59
C LEU A 52 11.62 12.47 -1.31
N PRO A 53 11.29 13.42 -2.20
CA PRO A 53 10.04 14.17 -2.12
C PRO A 53 8.81 13.25 -2.02
N GLU A 54 7.88 13.60 -1.16
CA GLU A 54 6.56 12.95 -1.05
C GLU A 54 5.58 13.46 -2.13
N ASN A 55 6.06 13.56 -3.37
CA ASN A 55 5.24 13.91 -4.53
C ASN A 55 4.64 12.62 -5.09
N TYR A 56 3.31 12.62 -5.26
CA TYR A 56 2.56 11.46 -5.75
C TYR A 56 1.81 11.81 -7.04
N ASP A 57 1.93 10.96 -8.05
CA ASP A 57 1.14 11.03 -9.28
C ASP A 57 -0.33 10.65 -8.97
N ARG A 58 -1.26 11.06 -9.83
CA ARG A 58 -2.71 10.79 -9.74
C ARG A 58 -3.05 9.30 -9.74
N THR A 59 -2.12 8.47 -10.18
CA THR A 59 -2.28 7.02 -10.16
C THR A 59 -2.19 6.44 -8.76
N VAL A 60 -1.63 7.14 -7.77
CA VAL A 60 -1.57 6.73 -6.36
C VAL A 60 -2.91 7.00 -5.69
N GLU A 61 -3.45 5.99 -5.00
CA GLU A 61 -4.68 6.17 -4.22
C GLU A 61 -4.34 6.75 -2.85
N GLN A 62 -4.88 7.93 -2.56
CA GLN A 62 -4.72 8.57 -1.27
C GLN A 62 -6.08 8.88 -0.65
N ARG A 63 -6.21 8.60 0.64
CA ARG A 63 -7.37 9.01 1.43
C ARG A 63 -7.20 10.47 1.86
N TRP A 64 -8.28 11.26 1.78
CA TRP A 64 -8.26 12.64 2.23
C TRP A 64 -7.82 12.75 3.70
N GLY A 65 -6.85 13.63 3.97
CA GLY A 65 -6.32 13.87 5.32
C GLY A 65 -5.41 12.76 5.86
N VAL A 66 -5.00 11.79 5.05
CA VAL A 66 -4.07 10.72 5.44
C VAL A 66 -2.78 10.85 4.62
N GLY A 67 -1.66 11.03 5.31
CA GLY A 67 -0.32 11.03 4.71
C GLY A 67 0.06 9.64 4.18
N LEU A 68 0.84 9.62 3.11
CA LEU A 68 1.46 8.42 2.57
C LEU A 68 2.97 8.59 2.72
N SER A 69 3.66 7.52 3.11
CA SER A 69 5.13 7.52 3.16
C SER A 69 5.71 6.21 2.64
N PRO A 70 6.89 6.24 1.96
CA PRO A 70 7.64 5.03 1.63
C PRO A 70 8.05 4.29 2.90
N ARG A 71 7.57 3.05 3.06
CA ARG A 71 7.83 2.26 4.28
C ARG A 71 8.61 0.97 4.00
N ALA A 72 8.81 0.64 2.73
CA ALA A 72 9.78 -0.36 2.28
C ALA A 72 11.09 0.30 1.82
N PRO A 73 12.22 -0.45 1.84
CA PRO A 73 13.43 0.00 1.18
C PRO A 73 13.20 0.18 -0.31
N ILE A 74 13.84 1.20 -0.89
CA ILE A 74 13.80 1.43 -2.32
C ILE A 74 14.71 0.41 -3.00
N LEU A 75 14.14 -0.36 -3.91
CA LEU A 75 14.82 -1.35 -4.70
C LEU A 75 14.92 -0.85 -6.15
N THR A 76 16.14 -0.52 -6.58
CA THR A 76 16.42 -0.18 -7.98
C THR A 76 16.91 -1.41 -8.72
N LEU A 77 16.33 -1.70 -9.87
CA LEU A 77 16.70 -2.83 -10.72
C LEU A 77 17.10 -2.36 -12.11
N ALA A 78 18.21 -2.90 -12.62
CA ALA A 78 18.64 -2.72 -14.00
C ALA A 78 19.06 -4.07 -14.58
N VAL A 79 18.75 -4.28 -15.86
CA VAL A 79 19.08 -5.50 -16.59
C VAL A 79 19.79 -5.11 -17.88
N HIS A 80 21.01 -5.63 -18.02
CA HIS A 80 21.85 -5.43 -19.19
C HIS A 80 21.93 -6.75 -19.97
N ILE A 81 21.57 -6.72 -21.25
CA ILE A 81 21.74 -7.86 -22.15
C ILE A 81 23.03 -7.67 -22.94
N LEU A 82 23.93 -8.64 -22.85
CA LEU A 82 25.16 -8.74 -23.60
C LEU A 82 24.92 -9.68 -24.79
N ASN A 83 24.92 -9.14 -25.99
CA ASN A 83 24.91 -9.94 -27.21
C ASN A 83 26.37 -10.22 -27.64
N GLY A 84 26.68 -11.46 -28.01
CA GLY A 84 28.05 -11.94 -28.26
C GLY A 84 28.79 -11.26 -29.43
N GLU A 85 28.13 -10.40 -30.18
CA GLU A 85 28.74 -9.62 -31.27
C GLU A 85 29.54 -8.41 -30.74
N GLY A 86 29.16 -7.83 -29.59
CA GLY A 86 29.84 -6.66 -29.00
C GLY A 86 31.16 -6.97 -28.28
N GLU A 87 31.47 -8.25 -28.04
CA GLU A 87 32.68 -8.70 -27.34
C GLU A 87 33.94 -8.60 -28.24
N ARG A 88 33.77 -8.59 -29.56
CA ARG A 88 34.87 -8.44 -30.54
C ARG A 88 35.26 -6.97 -30.79
N GLU A 89 34.31 -6.05 -30.66
CA GLU A 89 34.51 -4.62 -30.92
C GLU A 89 35.05 -3.88 -29.69
N GLY A 90 34.63 -4.28 -28.48
CA GLY A 90 35.13 -3.71 -27.22
C GLY A 90 36.61 -4.00 -26.91
N ARG A 91 37.19 -5.07 -27.47
CA ARG A 91 38.62 -5.37 -27.29
C ARG A 91 39.52 -4.57 -28.25
N ALA A 92 38.98 -4.08 -29.36
CA ALA A 92 39.72 -3.21 -30.29
C ALA A 92 39.68 -1.72 -29.90
N LEU A 93 38.64 -1.28 -29.17
CA LEU A 93 38.47 0.12 -28.74
C LEU A 93 39.07 0.45 -27.36
N ALA A 94 39.42 -0.56 -26.56
CA ALA A 94 40.13 -0.35 -25.29
C ALA A 94 41.58 0.14 -25.48
N GLU A 95 42.10 0.13 -26.70
CA GLU A 95 43.44 0.62 -27.04
C GLU A 95 43.45 2.08 -27.54
N SER A 96 42.29 2.73 -27.78
CA SER A 96 42.23 4.04 -28.44
C SER A 96 41.77 5.22 -27.57
N GLY A 97 41.46 5.03 -26.28
CA GLY A 97 41.30 6.16 -25.34
C GLY A 97 40.21 7.18 -25.69
N GLU A 98 39.07 6.73 -26.23
CA GLU A 98 37.90 7.58 -26.52
C GLU A 98 36.72 7.17 -25.62
N GLU A 99 35.96 8.15 -25.12
CA GLU A 99 34.83 7.94 -24.20
C GLU A 99 33.78 6.99 -24.79
N ALA A 100 33.62 5.85 -24.11
CA ALA A 100 32.84 4.71 -24.58
C ALA A 100 31.33 4.99 -24.54
N GLN A 101 30.80 5.55 -25.62
CA GLN A 101 29.38 5.43 -25.98
C GLN A 101 29.19 4.35 -27.04
N GLY A 102 29.74 3.16 -26.80
CA GLY A 102 29.74 2.10 -27.80
C GLY A 102 30.39 0.77 -27.39
N ALA A 103 30.59 0.50 -26.10
CA ALA A 103 31.17 -0.77 -25.65
C ALA A 103 30.26 -1.45 -24.62
N GLY A 104 29.60 -2.54 -25.02
CA GLY A 104 29.06 -3.54 -24.09
C GLY A 104 27.57 -3.40 -23.71
N GLY A 105 26.71 -4.08 -24.48
CA GLY A 105 25.36 -4.46 -24.06
C GLY A 105 24.28 -3.38 -24.12
N LYS A 106 23.02 -3.81 -24.24
CA LYS A 106 21.83 -2.94 -24.22
C LYS A 106 21.20 -2.96 -22.83
N LEU A 107 21.06 -1.79 -22.20
CA LEU A 107 20.24 -1.63 -21.00
C LEU A 107 18.76 -1.73 -21.39
N LEU A 108 18.00 -2.57 -20.71
CA LEU A 108 16.56 -2.64 -20.89
C LEU A 108 15.91 -1.39 -20.28
N LEU A 109 15.33 -0.57 -21.13
CA LEU A 109 14.57 0.64 -20.79
C LEU A 109 13.17 0.53 -21.40
N GLY A 110 12.17 1.03 -20.67
CA GLY A 110 10.78 1.08 -21.13
C GLY A 110 9.91 -0.10 -20.65
N GLU A 111 8.82 -0.33 -21.37
CA GLU A 111 7.84 -1.36 -21.02
C GLU A 111 8.33 -2.78 -21.36
N LEU A 112 8.10 -3.70 -20.43
CA LEU A 112 8.45 -5.11 -20.48
C LEU A 112 7.21 -5.91 -20.87
N LYS A 113 7.37 -6.79 -21.86
CA LYS A 113 6.32 -7.74 -22.27
C LYS A 113 5.92 -8.68 -21.13
N GLU A 114 6.89 -9.15 -20.36
CA GLU A 114 6.68 -9.97 -19.17
C GLU A 114 6.95 -9.17 -17.89
N PRO A 115 6.09 -9.26 -16.86
CA PRO A 115 6.27 -8.49 -15.64
C PRO A 115 7.34 -9.09 -14.73
N ILE A 116 8.11 -8.22 -14.09
CA ILE A 116 8.92 -8.59 -12.93
C ILE A 116 8.03 -8.69 -11.69
N ARG A 117 8.39 -9.58 -10.77
CA ARG A 117 7.68 -9.72 -9.49
C ARG A 117 8.59 -9.36 -8.34
N LEU A 118 8.12 -8.46 -7.48
CA LEU A 118 8.79 -8.03 -6.26
C LEU A 118 7.95 -8.47 -5.08
N GLN A 119 8.58 -8.87 -3.99
CA GLN A 119 7.90 -9.19 -2.75
C GLN A 119 8.59 -8.49 -1.60
N PHE A 120 7.81 -7.73 -0.83
CA PHE A 120 8.27 -7.01 0.35
C PHE A 120 7.62 -7.61 1.59
N SER A 121 8.42 -7.80 2.66
CA SER A 121 7.93 -8.30 3.94
C SER A 121 7.82 -7.16 4.95
N PHE A 122 6.67 -7.05 5.59
CA PHE A 122 6.41 -6.08 6.65
C PHE A 122 6.10 -6.82 7.94
N SER A 123 6.50 -6.27 9.08
CA SER A 123 5.91 -6.64 10.36
C SER A 123 4.83 -5.61 10.73
N GLY A 124 3.81 -6.02 11.51
CA GLY A 124 2.89 -5.06 12.14
C GLY A 124 2.21 -4.05 11.19
N VAL A 125 1.72 -4.51 10.03
CA VAL A 125 0.88 -3.69 9.14
C VAL A 125 -0.49 -3.53 9.79
N ALA A 126 -1.03 -2.31 9.76
CA ALA A 126 -2.35 -2.05 10.34
C ALA A 126 -3.46 -2.70 9.50
N LYS A 127 -4.58 -3.05 10.14
CA LYS A 127 -5.70 -3.76 9.50
C LYS A 127 -6.35 -2.96 8.37
N ARG A 128 -6.27 -1.63 8.40
CA ARG A 128 -6.78 -0.72 7.37
C ARG A 128 -5.70 -0.08 6.53
N ALA A 129 -4.50 -0.67 6.52
CA ALA A 129 -3.44 -0.19 5.67
C ALA A 129 -3.74 -0.46 4.20
N ASN A 130 -3.45 0.51 3.33
CA ASN A 130 -3.53 0.34 1.88
C ASN A 130 -2.11 0.31 1.30
N PRO A 131 -1.42 -0.84 1.32
CA PRO A 131 -0.10 -0.94 0.73
C PRO A 131 -0.18 -0.79 -0.78
N GLN A 132 0.70 0.04 -1.33
CA GLN A 132 0.71 0.34 -2.76
C GLN A 132 2.13 0.26 -3.30
N CYS A 133 2.34 -0.60 -4.28
CA CYS A 133 3.58 -0.70 -5.05
C CYS A 133 3.69 0.48 -6.00
N VAL A 134 4.76 1.27 -5.85
CA VAL A 134 5.04 2.44 -6.67
C VAL A 134 6.45 2.38 -7.23
N SER A 135 6.64 3.05 -8.37
CA SER A 135 7.94 3.32 -8.96
C SER A 135 8.23 4.82 -8.96
N TRP A 136 9.50 5.17 -8.80
CA TRP A 136 9.97 6.53 -8.98
C TRP A 136 9.97 6.89 -10.47
N ILE A 137 9.33 8.00 -10.80
CA ILE A 137 9.33 8.62 -12.13
C ILE A 137 9.94 10.02 -12.02
N VAL A 138 10.53 10.49 -13.10
CA VAL A 138 11.04 11.86 -13.21
C VAL A 138 10.40 12.49 -14.44
N ASP A 139 9.74 13.61 -14.25
CA ASP A 139 9.08 14.35 -15.33
C ASP A 139 10.08 15.26 -16.06
N GLU A 140 9.65 15.85 -17.18
CA GLU A 140 10.50 16.73 -18.02
C GLU A 140 11.04 17.95 -17.27
N THR A 141 10.38 18.37 -16.20
CA THR A 141 10.80 19.45 -15.29
C THR A 141 11.91 19.03 -14.32
N MET A 142 12.41 17.79 -14.42
CA MET A 142 13.31 17.14 -13.45
C MET A 142 12.72 17.00 -12.04
N GLU A 143 11.41 17.16 -11.90
CA GLU A 143 10.71 16.85 -10.66
C GLU A 143 10.38 15.36 -10.62
N GLY A 144 10.72 14.73 -9.51
CA GLY A 144 10.43 13.32 -9.30
C GLY A 144 9.14 13.11 -8.51
N ALA A 145 8.42 12.06 -8.87
CA ALA A 145 7.19 11.65 -8.22
C ALA A 145 7.09 10.12 -8.10
N TRP A 146 6.29 9.65 -7.13
CA TRP A 146 5.92 8.26 -6.99
C TRP A 146 4.67 7.96 -7.83
N SER A 147 4.72 6.91 -8.65
CA SER A 147 3.62 6.52 -9.53
C SER A 147 3.34 5.03 -9.47
N ARG A 148 2.05 4.64 -9.59
CA ARG A 148 1.63 3.24 -9.74
C ARG A 148 1.60 2.77 -11.19
N ARG A 149 1.92 3.64 -12.16
CA ARG A 149 1.88 3.30 -13.59
C ARG A 149 2.76 2.08 -13.89
N GLY A 150 2.18 1.11 -14.60
CA GLY A 150 2.87 -0.13 -14.97
C GLY A 150 3.09 -1.11 -13.81
N CYS A 151 2.63 -0.81 -12.59
CA CYS A 151 2.74 -1.67 -11.41
C CYS A 151 1.37 -2.03 -10.84
N HIS A 152 1.18 -3.29 -10.49
CA HIS A 152 0.01 -3.78 -9.80
C HIS A 152 0.40 -4.32 -8.42
N THR A 153 -0.41 -3.99 -7.42
CA THR A 153 -0.22 -4.46 -6.04
C THR A 153 -1.19 -5.60 -5.77
N SER A 154 -0.67 -6.77 -5.43
CA SER A 154 -1.51 -7.88 -4.97
C SER A 154 -1.80 -7.73 -3.47
N VAL A 155 -2.97 -8.23 -3.05
CA VAL A 155 -3.47 -8.17 -1.68
C VAL A 155 -2.38 -8.64 -0.70
N PRO A 156 -2.13 -7.90 0.39
CA PRO A 156 -1.22 -8.34 1.44
C PRO A 156 -1.63 -9.72 1.96
N VAL A 157 -0.70 -10.68 1.89
CA VAL A 157 -0.93 -12.03 2.40
C VAL A 157 -0.32 -12.11 3.80
N GLU A 158 -1.14 -12.41 4.81
CA GLU A 158 -0.64 -12.80 6.13
C GLU A 158 0.10 -14.14 5.99
N GLY A 159 1.36 -14.19 6.44
CA GLY A 159 2.12 -15.44 6.40
C GLY A 159 1.55 -16.49 7.35
N ILE A 160 1.37 -17.72 6.86
CA ILE A 160 0.98 -18.90 7.66
C ILE A 160 2.18 -19.85 7.73
N GLY A 161 2.79 -20.03 8.91
CA GLY A 161 3.86 -21.01 9.11
C GLY A 161 4.44 -21.07 10.55
N PRO A 162 5.21 -22.12 10.91
CA PRO A 162 5.74 -22.29 12.26
C PRO A 162 6.78 -21.22 12.68
N TYR A 163 7.25 -20.39 11.73
CA TYR A 163 8.12 -19.23 11.96
C TYR A 163 7.44 -17.90 11.57
N SER A 164 6.11 -17.90 11.33
CA SER A 164 5.36 -16.71 10.91
C SER A 164 4.98 -15.85 12.12
N SER A 165 5.94 -15.11 12.67
CA SER A 165 5.61 -13.96 13.52
C SER A 165 4.96 -12.88 12.65
N ASN A 166 3.64 -12.64 12.76
CA ASN A 166 2.89 -11.46 12.27
C ASN A 166 3.49 -10.69 11.07
N ASN A 167 3.87 -11.41 10.01
CA ASN A 167 4.54 -10.83 8.85
C ASN A 167 3.55 -10.80 7.70
N THR A 168 3.39 -9.62 7.13
CA THR A 168 2.55 -9.35 5.97
C THR A 168 3.44 -9.25 4.74
N PHE A 169 3.11 -9.99 3.68
CA PHE A 169 3.84 -9.94 2.42
C PHE A 169 3.04 -9.16 1.39
N VAL A 170 3.67 -8.17 0.76
CA VAL A 170 3.09 -7.40 -0.35
C VAL A 170 3.81 -7.84 -1.62
N ASN A 171 3.09 -8.39 -2.60
CA ASN A 171 3.68 -8.70 -3.90
C ASN A 171 3.30 -7.62 -4.93
N CYS A 172 4.32 -7.13 -5.61
CA CYS A 172 4.21 -6.17 -6.71
C CYS A 172 4.50 -6.89 -8.02
N THR A 173 3.73 -6.60 -9.06
CA THR A 173 3.98 -7.03 -10.43
C THR A 173 4.12 -5.81 -11.31
N CYS A 174 5.30 -5.59 -11.89
CA CYS A 174 5.59 -4.37 -12.67
C CYS A 174 6.09 -4.71 -14.08
N HIS A 175 5.68 -3.90 -15.05
CA HIS A 175 6.01 -4.04 -16.48
C HIS A 175 7.11 -3.09 -16.92
N HIS A 176 8.01 -2.69 -16.03
CA HIS A 176 9.14 -1.82 -16.36
C HIS A 176 10.26 -2.06 -15.36
N LEU A 177 11.45 -1.54 -15.66
CA LEU A 177 12.57 -1.48 -14.72
C LEU A 177 12.66 -0.05 -14.18
N SER A 178 12.72 0.09 -12.87
CA SER A 178 12.82 1.38 -12.18
C SER A 178 13.29 1.17 -10.73
N SER A 179 13.19 2.22 -9.92
CA SER A 179 13.29 2.21 -8.47
C SER A 179 11.92 2.00 -7.85
N PHE A 180 11.71 0.86 -7.22
CA PHE A 180 10.44 0.44 -6.65
C PHE A 180 10.44 0.57 -5.13
N THR A 181 9.28 0.91 -4.58
CA THR A 181 9.02 0.79 -3.15
C THR A 181 7.54 0.52 -2.92
N VAL A 182 7.20 0.25 -1.67
CA VAL A 182 5.82 0.16 -1.22
C VAL A 182 5.58 1.31 -0.26
N ILE A 183 4.60 2.14 -0.63
CA ILE A 183 4.09 3.21 0.22
C ILE A 183 2.93 2.67 1.04
N LEU A 184 2.83 3.14 2.27
CA LEU A 184 1.71 2.87 3.16
C LEU A 184 1.18 4.18 3.71
N ASN A 185 -0.07 4.17 4.15
CA ASN A 185 -0.62 5.25 4.95
C ASN A 185 0.16 5.40 6.26
N ASP A 186 0.37 6.65 6.67
CA ASP A 186 0.97 6.93 7.94
C ASP A 186 0.05 6.52 9.08
N GLN A 187 0.52 5.56 9.88
CA GLN A 187 -0.14 5.09 11.10
C GLN A 187 -0.46 6.25 12.08
N ALA A 188 0.23 7.39 11.98
CA ALA A 188 -0.09 8.58 12.76
C ALA A 188 -1.51 9.11 12.51
N ALA A 189 -2.09 8.87 11.32
CA ALA A 189 -3.49 9.20 11.02
C ALA A 189 -4.48 8.16 11.56
N GLU A 190 -4.03 6.93 11.83
CA GLU A 190 -4.85 5.87 12.45
C GLU A 190 -5.01 6.09 13.96
N PHE A 191 -3.98 6.66 14.61
CA PHE A 191 -4.06 7.15 15.98
C PHE A 191 -5.12 8.26 16.19
N LEU A 192 -5.57 8.93 15.13
CA LEU A 192 -6.59 9.98 15.20
C LEU A 192 -7.98 9.52 14.73
N ALA A 193 -8.12 8.32 14.16
CA ALA A 193 -9.37 7.88 13.52
C ALA A 193 -9.97 6.58 14.07
N GLU A 194 -9.22 5.79 14.85
CA GLU A 194 -9.79 4.67 15.59
C GLU A 194 -9.94 5.05 17.07
N PRO A 195 -11.15 5.43 17.53
CA PRO A 195 -11.40 5.44 18.95
C PRO A 195 -11.05 4.05 19.47
N SER A 196 -10.18 4.02 20.47
CA SER A 196 -9.79 2.78 21.12
C SER A 196 -11.05 2.02 21.54
N VAL A 197 -10.96 0.69 21.64
CA VAL A 197 -12.08 -0.14 22.13
C VAL A 197 -12.60 0.42 23.46
N ALA A 198 -11.70 0.96 24.30
CA ALA A 198 -12.03 1.62 25.56
C ALA A 198 -12.85 2.91 25.40
N GLU A 199 -12.49 3.79 24.46
CA GLU A 199 -13.22 5.04 24.19
C GLU A 199 -14.62 4.77 23.61
N ASN A 200 -14.74 3.76 22.75
CA ASN A 200 -16.03 3.32 22.22
C ASN A 200 -16.94 2.78 23.33
N ILE A 201 -16.41 1.92 24.21
CA ILE A 201 -17.17 1.38 25.35
C ILE A 201 -17.63 2.52 26.26
N THR A 202 -16.74 3.47 26.57
CA THR A 202 -17.06 4.58 27.48
C THR A 202 -18.13 5.50 26.88
N THR A 203 -18.01 5.84 25.60
CA THR A 203 -19.00 6.69 24.91
C THR A 203 -20.35 6.00 24.81
N TYR A 204 -20.37 4.72 24.42
CA TYR A 204 -21.61 3.95 24.28
C TYR A 204 -22.32 3.77 25.62
N THR A 205 -21.59 3.38 26.67
CA THR A 205 -22.15 3.22 28.02
C THR A 205 -22.66 4.54 28.59
N GLY A 206 -21.93 5.64 28.41
CA GLY A 206 -22.36 6.98 28.82
C GLY A 206 -23.64 7.45 28.13
N LEU A 207 -23.77 7.19 26.81
CA LEU A 207 -24.98 7.53 26.05
C LEU A 207 -26.19 6.70 26.49
N VAL A 208 -26.02 5.39 26.67
CA VAL A 208 -27.11 4.51 27.14
C VAL A 208 -27.56 4.89 28.55
N LEU A 209 -26.61 5.16 29.46
CA LEU A 209 -26.92 5.56 30.83
C LEU A 209 -27.68 6.90 30.84
N SER A 210 -27.25 7.86 30.03
CA SER A 210 -27.93 9.15 29.87
C SER A 210 -29.37 8.99 29.36
N LEU A 211 -29.58 8.10 28.39
CA LEU A 211 -30.93 7.79 27.87
C LEU A 211 -31.84 7.20 28.96
N VAL A 212 -31.33 6.30 29.81
CA VAL A 212 -32.10 5.72 30.92
C VAL A 212 -32.52 6.80 31.91
N PHE A 213 -31.60 7.70 32.33
CA PHE A 213 -31.94 8.77 33.25
C PHE A 213 -32.93 9.79 32.66
N LEU A 214 -32.80 10.11 31.37
CA LEU A 214 -33.75 11.00 30.67
C LEU A 214 -35.14 10.36 30.57
N LEU A 215 -35.21 9.05 30.30
CA LEU A 215 -36.48 8.31 30.23
C LEU A 215 -37.18 8.29 31.60
N VAL A 216 -36.44 7.99 32.67
CA VAL A 216 -36.98 8.00 34.04
C VAL A 216 -37.49 9.40 34.41
N SER A 217 -36.72 10.45 34.10
CA SER A 217 -37.12 11.84 34.36
C SER A 217 -38.37 12.24 33.57
N PHE A 218 -38.47 11.83 32.30
CA PHE A 218 -39.64 12.07 31.46
C PHE A 218 -40.89 11.39 32.04
N ILE A 219 -40.79 10.12 32.42
CA ILE A 219 -41.88 9.38 33.07
C ILE A 219 -42.27 10.05 34.39
N ALA A 220 -41.31 10.47 35.20
CA ALA A 220 -41.55 11.19 36.43
C ALA A 220 -42.35 12.49 36.17
N PHE A 221 -41.96 13.30 35.18
CA PHE A 221 -42.73 14.51 34.82
C PHE A 221 -44.15 14.18 34.35
N CYS A 222 -44.37 13.07 33.62
CA CYS A 222 -45.71 12.65 33.22
C CYS A 222 -46.58 12.19 34.40
N LEU A 223 -46.00 11.50 35.40
CA LEU A 223 -46.73 10.95 36.55
C LEU A 223 -46.95 11.99 37.66
N LEU A 224 -45.93 12.81 37.95
CA LEU A 224 -45.94 13.84 38.99
C LEU A 224 -46.53 15.17 38.49
N GLY A 225 -46.57 15.39 37.17
CA GLY A 225 -47.09 16.59 36.51
C GLY A 225 -48.61 16.72 36.51
N ARG A 226 -49.30 16.13 37.49
CA ARG A 226 -50.77 16.15 37.61
C ARG A 226 -51.35 17.55 37.91
N GLU A 227 -50.49 18.52 38.23
CA GLU A 227 -50.80 19.95 38.32
C GLU A 227 -50.06 20.72 37.21
N ALA A 228 -50.75 21.01 36.12
CA ALA A 228 -50.18 21.57 34.88
C ALA A 228 -49.78 23.05 35.03
N THR A 229 -48.61 23.30 35.62
CA THR A 229 -47.98 24.63 35.61
C THR A 229 -47.20 24.86 34.31
N ASN A 230 -47.17 26.11 33.81
CA ASN A 230 -46.42 26.48 32.60
C ASN A 230 -44.95 26.02 32.63
N SER A 231 -44.32 26.03 33.82
CA SER A 231 -42.95 25.57 34.00
C SER A 231 -42.80 24.05 33.80
N ASN A 232 -43.76 23.24 34.26
CA ASN A 232 -43.69 21.79 34.10
C ASN A 232 -43.78 21.36 32.62
N SER A 233 -44.60 22.07 31.83
CA SER A 233 -44.69 21.86 30.37
C SER A 233 -43.38 22.20 29.65
N ILE A 234 -42.71 23.28 30.04
CA ILE A 234 -41.40 23.66 29.49
C ILE A 234 -40.34 22.58 29.80
N HIS A 235 -40.25 22.13 31.05
CA HIS A 235 -39.29 21.08 31.44
C HIS A 235 -39.57 19.74 30.76
N GLN A 236 -40.84 19.39 30.57
CA GLN A 236 -41.24 18.18 29.83
C GLN A 236 -40.78 18.25 28.37
N ASN A 237 -40.99 19.39 27.71
CA ASN A 237 -40.64 19.56 26.30
C ASN A 237 -39.12 19.57 26.07
N ILE A 238 -38.35 20.20 26.97
CA ILE A 238 -36.88 20.17 26.96
C ILE A 238 -36.37 18.73 27.15
N THR A 239 -36.90 18.00 28.13
CA THR A 239 -36.48 16.61 28.41
C THR A 239 -36.78 15.70 27.23
N ALA A 240 -37.94 15.85 26.59
CA ALA A 240 -38.31 15.10 25.39
C ALA A 240 -37.35 15.41 24.21
N CYS A 241 -36.99 16.68 24.01
CA CYS A 241 -36.04 17.10 22.99
C CYS A 241 -34.65 16.46 23.20
N PHE A 242 -34.12 16.51 24.43
CA PHE A 242 -32.84 15.88 24.75
C PHE A 242 -32.86 14.36 24.57
N PHE A 243 -33.95 13.70 24.96
CA PHE A 243 -34.13 12.26 24.75
C PHE A 243 -34.08 11.90 23.26
N MET A 244 -34.84 12.62 22.42
CA MET A 244 -34.85 12.40 20.97
C MET A 244 -33.50 12.67 20.33
N ALA A 245 -32.81 13.75 20.71
CA ALA A 245 -31.48 14.08 20.19
C ALA A 245 -30.44 12.98 20.52
N GLN A 246 -30.42 12.51 21.78
CA GLN A 246 -29.52 11.43 22.21
C GLN A 246 -29.84 10.10 21.52
N LEU A 247 -31.12 9.79 21.32
CA LEU A 247 -31.55 8.58 20.62
C LEU A 247 -31.12 8.61 19.15
N LEU A 248 -31.35 9.73 18.46
CA LEU A 248 -30.91 9.92 17.07
C LEU A 248 -29.39 9.84 16.94
N PHE A 249 -28.65 10.42 17.89
CA PHE A 249 -27.20 10.34 17.92
C PHE A 249 -26.72 8.88 18.08
N LEU A 250 -27.32 8.10 18.97
CA LEU A 250 -26.98 6.69 19.16
C LEU A 250 -27.30 5.84 17.92
N ILE A 251 -28.44 6.08 17.26
CA ILE A 251 -28.80 5.43 15.99
C ILE A 251 -27.77 5.78 14.92
N ALA A 252 -27.42 7.06 14.77
CA ALA A 252 -26.43 7.52 13.80
C ALA A 252 -25.05 6.87 14.03
N LEU A 253 -24.61 6.75 15.29
CA LEU A 253 -23.36 6.05 15.63
C LEU A 253 -23.42 4.57 15.26
N LYS A 254 -24.52 3.88 15.56
CA LYS A 254 -24.71 2.46 15.22
C LYS A 254 -24.72 2.23 13.71
N THR A 255 -25.43 3.08 12.97
CA THR A 255 -25.48 3.00 11.50
C THR A 255 -24.13 3.31 10.87
N ARG A 256 -23.42 4.36 11.31
CA ARG A 256 -22.06 4.69 10.85
C ARG A 256 -21.10 3.53 11.10
N HIS A 257 -21.13 2.92 12.28
CA HIS A 257 -20.28 1.78 12.60
C HIS A 257 -20.54 0.60 11.66
N SER A 258 -21.81 0.32 11.32
CA SER A 258 -22.16 -0.72 10.35
C SER A 258 -21.68 -0.41 8.93
N LEU A 259 -21.80 0.84 8.48
CA LEU A 259 -21.36 1.25 7.14
C LEU A 259 -19.84 1.15 6.98
N VAL A 260 -19.08 1.58 7.98
CA VAL A 260 -17.62 1.46 8.00
C VAL A 260 -17.16 0.00 7.97
N GLN A 261 -17.96 -0.95 8.46
CA GLN A 261 -17.66 -2.38 8.37
C GLN A 261 -18.04 -2.99 7.01
N LEU A 262 -19.00 -2.39 6.30
CA LEU A 262 -19.52 -2.88 5.01
C LEU A 262 -18.82 -2.26 3.79
N GLU A 263 -18.24 -1.06 3.91
CA GLU A 263 -17.47 -0.42 2.81
C GLU A 263 -16.08 -1.05 2.59
N PHE A 264 -15.60 -1.86 3.54
CA PHE A 264 -14.25 -2.45 3.45
C PHE A 264 -14.25 -3.95 3.79
N PRO A 265 -14.95 -4.81 3.04
CA PRO A 265 -14.55 -6.21 2.94
C PRO A 265 -13.22 -6.23 2.18
N CYS A 266 -12.13 -6.50 2.91
CA CYS A 266 -10.87 -6.88 2.29
C CYS A 266 -11.04 -8.21 1.54
#